data_AF-C9LJA1-F1
#
_entry.id   AF-C9LJA1-F1
#
_cell.length_a   1.000
_cell.length_b   1.000
_cell.length_c   1.000
_cell.angle_alpha   90.00
_cell.angle_beta   90.00
_cell.angle_gamma   90.00
#
_symmetry.space_group_name_H-M   'P 1'
#
loop_
_entity.id
_entity.type
_entity.pdbx_description
1 polymer ?
#
loop_
_entity_poly.entity_id
_entity_poly.type
_entity_poly.pdbx_seq_one_letter_code
_entity_poly.pdbx_strand_id
1 'polypeptide(L)'
;MTTCIIAEKPSVAGDIARIVRATSKQDGYLEGSGYLVTWAMGHLIALAMPEAYGFSAYKREDLPIRPNPFQLVVRQVRKDKEYISDPAALKQLKVIRSCFDKADRIIVATDAGRDYPK
;
A
#
# COMPACT_ATOMS: atom_id res chain seq x y z
N MET A 1 4.95 -23.26 8.82
CA MET A 1 5.45 -22.22 7.91
C MET A 1 4.27 -21.44 7.39
N THR A 2 4.26 -20.13 7.61
CA THR A 2 3.17 -19.23 7.23
C THR A 2 3.59 -18.41 6.02
N THR A 3 2.75 -18.37 4.98
CA THR A 3 3.02 -17.59 3.77
C THR A 3 2.01 -16.45 3.64
N CYS A 4 2.49 -15.21 3.52
CA CYS A 4 1.66 -14.06 3.19
C CYS A 4 1.62 -13.83 1.68
N ILE A 5 0.42 -13.74 1.12
CA ILE A 5 0.19 -13.36 -0.29
C ILE A 5 -0.45 -11.97 -0.29
N ILE A 6 0.16 -11.03 -1.02
CA ILE A 6 -0.37 -9.68 -1.20
C ILE A 6 -0.80 -9.46 -2.65
N ALA A 7 -2.08 -9.18 -2.87
CA ALA A 7 -2.64 -8.86 -4.18
C ALA A 7 -2.86 -7.34 -4.35
N GLU A 8 -3.27 -6.89 -5.53
CA GLU A 8 -3.59 -5.47 -5.77
C GLU A 8 -5.00 -5.06 -5.27
N LYS A 9 -5.96 -5.98 -5.20
CA LYS A 9 -7.33 -5.62 -4.82
C LYS A 9 -8.04 -6.75 -4.09
N PRO A 10 -9.06 -6.44 -3.27
CA PRO A 10 -9.76 -7.44 -2.48
C PRO A 10 -10.35 -8.57 -3.30
N SER A 11 -10.81 -8.29 -4.53
CA SER A 11 -11.39 -9.33 -5.39
C SER A 11 -10.37 -10.40 -5.77
N VAL A 12 -9.18 -9.99 -6.22
CA VAL A 12 -8.08 -10.90 -6.57
C VAL A 12 -7.61 -11.67 -5.34
N ALA A 13 -7.47 -11.01 -4.19
CA ALA A 13 -7.15 -11.67 -2.93
C ALA A 13 -8.19 -12.73 -2.55
N GLY A 14 -9.48 -12.44 -2.73
CA GLY A 14 -10.57 -13.40 -2.46
C GLY A 14 -10.49 -14.65 -3.33
N ASP A 15 -10.18 -14.50 -4.62
CA ASP A 15 -10.02 -15.65 -5.53
C ASP A 15 -8.80 -16.50 -5.16
N ILE A 16 -7.67 -15.88 -4.83
CA ILE A 16 -6.47 -16.58 -4.36
C ILE A 16 -6.77 -17.32 -3.05
N ALA A 17 -7.40 -16.64 -2.08
CA ALA A 17 -7.75 -17.19 -0.78
C ALA A 17 -8.62 -18.45 -0.89
N ARG A 18 -9.55 -18.48 -1.85
CA ARG A 18 -10.39 -19.66 -2.14
C ARG A 18 -9.54 -20.86 -2.58
N ILE A 19 -8.54 -20.65 -3.43
CA ILE A 19 -7.67 -21.70 -3.97
C ILE A 19 -6.76 -22.27 -2.87
N VAL A 20 -6.13 -21.39 -2.08
CA VAL A 20 -5.21 -21.79 -1.01
C VAL A 20 -5.90 -22.20 0.30
N ARG A 21 -7.24 -22.19 0.32
CA ARG A 21 -8.09 -22.54 1.48
C ARG A 21 -7.83 -21.66 2.70
N ALA A 22 -7.66 -20.36 2.47
CA ALA A 22 -7.66 -19.31 3.48
C ALA A 22 -9.08 -18.72 3.62
N THR A 23 -9.97 -19.45 4.30
CA THR A 23 -11.42 -19.14 4.32
C THR A 23 -11.86 -18.30 5.52
N SER A 24 -11.01 -18.12 6.54
CA SER A 24 -11.31 -17.29 7.69
C SER A 24 -11.13 -15.83 7.33
N LYS A 25 -12.21 -15.04 7.39
CA LYS A 25 -12.19 -13.62 7.02
C LYS A 25 -11.82 -12.77 8.23
N GLN A 26 -10.84 -11.89 8.04
CA GLN A 26 -10.40 -10.90 9.03
C GLN A 26 -10.58 -9.49 8.45
N ASP A 27 -10.34 -8.47 9.28
CA ASP A 27 -10.37 -7.08 8.83
C ASP A 27 -9.12 -6.75 8.00
N GLY A 28 -9.27 -6.78 6.66
CA GLY A 28 -8.22 -6.43 5.70
C GLY A 28 -7.36 -7.60 5.17
N TYR A 29 -7.67 -8.84 5.55
CA TYR A 29 -7.02 -10.06 5.04
C TYR A 29 -7.91 -11.30 5.27
N LEU A 30 -7.51 -12.43 4.67
CA LEU A 30 -8.06 -13.76 4.95
C LEU A 30 -6.95 -14.68 5.45
N GLU A 31 -7.29 -15.67 6.25
CA GLU A 31 -6.34 -16.65 6.78
C GLU A 31 -6.87 -18.08 6.76
N GLY A 32 -5.94 -19.03 6.73
CA GLY A 32 -6.23 -20.46 6.81
C GLY A 32 -5.21 -21.29 6.04
N SER A 33 -5.11 -22.57 6.39
CA SER A 33 -4.22 -23.54 5.73
C SER A 33 -2.75 -23.09 5.62
N GLY A 34 -2.27 -22.28 6.58
CA GLY A 34 -0.91 -21.73 6.58
C GLY A 34 -0.71 -20.49 5.69
N TYR A 35 -1.78 -19.90 5.17
CA TYR A 35 -1.72 -18.70 4.33
C TYR A 35 -2.38 -17.50 5.01
N LEU A 36 -1.81 -16.32 4.75
CA LEU A 36 -2.38 -15.00 5.05
C LEU A 36 -2.54 -14.27 3.71
N VAL A 37 -3.77 -14.05 3.25
CA VAL A 37 -4.04 -13.41 1.95
C VAL A 37 -4.58 -12.00 2.17
N THR A 38 -3.79 -10.99 1.79
CA THR A 38 -4.11 -9.57 1.94
C THR A 38 -4.00 -8.84 0.59
N TRP A 39 -4.22 -7.53 0.56
CA TRP A 39 -4.20 -6.72 -0.66
C TRP A 39 -3.74 -5.28 -0.41
N ALA A 40 -3.20 -4.64 -1.44
CA ALA A 40 -2.86 -3.23 -1.46
C ALA A 40 -3.80 -2.49 -2.42
N MET A 41 -4.87 -1.86 -1.89
CA MET A 41 -5.89 -1.15 -2.68
C MET A 41 -5.32 0.01 -3.51
N GLY A 42 -4.75 -0.32 -4.67
CA GLY A 42 -3.84 0.55 -5.41
C GLY A 42 -2.60 0.93 -4.58
N HIS A 43 -1.95 2.03 -4.94
CA HIS A 43 -0.84 2.56 -4.14
C HIS A 43 -1.34 3.04 -2.77
N LEU A 44 -0.79 2.43 -1.71
CA LEU A 44 -1.03 2.82 -0.31
C LEU A 44 -0.08 3.92 0.17
N ILE A 45 0.99 4.16 -0.57
CA ILE A 45 2.01 5.17 -0.34
C ILE A 45 2.17 6.04 -1.59
N ALA A 46 2.64 7.26 -1.41
CA ALA A 46 2.90 8.23 -2.47
C ALA A 46 4.23 8.95 -2.21
N LEU A 47 4.75 9.63 -3.23
CA LEU A 47 5.86 10.56 -3.06
C LEU A 47 5.43 11.73 -2.18
N ALA A 48 6.31 12.20 -1.29
CA ALA A 48 6.06 13.41 -0.53
C ALA A 48 5.99 14.63 -1.47
N MET A 49 5.13 15.58 -1.12
CA MET A 49 4.99 16.84 -1.86
C MET A 49 6.18 17.78 -1.60
N PRO A 50 6.45 18.77 -2.49
CA PRO A 50 7.55 19.72 -2.35
C PRO A 50 7.66 20.39 -0.97
N GLU A 51 6.53 20.65 -0.32
CA GLU A 51 6.42 21.26 1.00
C GLU A 51 7.17 20.46 2.08
N ALA A 52 7.18 19.12 1.97
CA ALA A 52 7.92 18.25 2.89
C ALA A 52 9.44 18.41 2.78
N TYR A 53 9.92 19.01 1.69
CA TYR A 53 11.33 19.32 1.45
C TYR A 53 11.64 20.82 1.63
N GLY A 54 10.69 21.61 2.14
CA GLY A 54 10.87 23.04 2.41
C GLY A 54 10.45 23.98 1.28
N PHE A 55 9.85 23.47 0.21
CA PHE A 55 9.34 24.29 -0.91
C PHE A 55 7.87 24.63 -0.68
N SER A 56 7.60 25.71 0.05
CA SER A 56 6.24 26.14 0.45
C SER A 56 5.48 26.94 -0.62
N ALA A 57 6.17 27.39 -1.66
CA ALA A 57 5.58 28.14 -2.76
C ALA A 57 6.31 27.81 -4.06
N TYR A 58 5.61 27.92 -5.19
CA TYR A 58 6.21 27.76 -6.49
C TYR A 58 7.20 28.91 -6.76
N LYS A 59 8.45 28.56 -7.04
CA LYS A 59 9.49 29.48 -7.54
C LYS A 59 10.19 28.84 -8.72
N ARG A 60 10.38 29.60 -9.78
CA ARG A 60 11.02 29.08 -10.99
C ARG A 60 12.48 28.70 -10.73
N GLU A 61 13.12 29.40 -9.80
CA GLU A 61 14.52 29.23 -9.41
C GLU A 61 14.76 27.91 -8.66
N ASP A 62 13.72 27.36 -8.03
CA ASP A 62 13.78 26.08 -7.31
C ASP A 62 13.67 24.87 -8.28
N LEU A 63 13.41 25.11 -9.57
CA LEU A 63 13.24 24.05 -10.56
C LEU A 63 14.55 23.67 -11.26
N PRO A 64 14.79 22.37 -11.51
CA PRO A 64 13.95 21.23 -11.12
C PRO A 64 14.15 20.83 -9.66
N ILE A 65 13.04 20.60 -8.95
CA ILE A 65 13.07 20.02 -7.61
C ILE A 65 13.47 18.55 -7.74
N ARG A 66 14.63 18.19 -7.20
CA ARG A 66 15.17 16.82 -7.19
C ARG A 66 15.46 16.38 -5.76
N PRO A 67 14.45 15.83 -5.06
CA PRO A 67 14.63 15.37 -3.70
C PRO A 67 15.72 14.30 -3.59
N ASN A 68 16.54 14.39 -2.56
CA ASN A 68 17.52 13.37 -2.21
C ASN A 68 17.61 13.21 -0.69
N PRO A 69 17.04 12.14 -0.11
CA PRO A 69 16.31 11.05 -0.76
C PRO A 69 14.88 11.46 -1.16
N PHE A 70 14.26 10.67 -2.05
CA PHE A 70 12.80 10.71 -2.21
C PHE A 70 12.14 10.14 -0.96
N GLN A 71 11.29 10.95 -0.32
CA GLN A 71 10.49 10.54 0.82
C GLN A 71 9.18 9.91 0.35
N LEU A 72 8.81 8.80 0.97
CA LEU A 72 7.52 8.13 0.78
C LEU A 72 6.62 8.43 1.97
N VAL A 73 5.40 8.87 1.69
CA VAL A 73 4.35 9.12 2.68
C VAL A 73 3.17 8.20 2.43
N VAL A 74 2.30 8.03 3.41
CA VAL A 74 1.00 7.36 3.19
C VAL A 74 0.25 8.10 2.08
N ARG A 75 -0.52 7.39 1.24
CA ARG A 75 -1.38 8.02 0.23
C ARG A 75 -2.14 9.18 0.86
N GLN A 76 -2.04 10.36 0.26
CA GLN A 76 -2.74 11.55 0.73
C GLN A 76 -4.09 11.67 0.01
N VAL A 77 -5.11 12.11 0.73
CA VAL A 77 -6.42 12.46 0.19
C VAL A 77 -6.72 13.92 0.51
N ARG A 78 -7.36 14.61 -0.43
CA ARG A 78 -7.76 16.00 -0.22
C ARG A 78 -8.99 16.04 0.68
N LYS A 79 -8.87 16.73 1.80
CA LYS A 79 -9.99 17.06 2.68
C LYS A 79 -10.02 18.59 2.80
N ASP A 80 -11.08 19.18 2.26
CA ASP A 80 -11.22 20.63 2.14
C ASP A 80 -10.04 21.27 1.36
N LYS A 81 -9.21 22.07 2.05
CA LYS A 81 -8.03 22.75 1.50
C LYS A 81 -6.71 22.08 1.85
N GLU A 82 -6.73 20.97 2.59
CA GLU A 82 -5.54 20.29 3.06
C GLU A 82 -5.44 18.85 2.54
N TYR A 83 -4.21 18.37 2.42
CA TYR A 83 -3.92 16.96 2.15
C TYR A 83 -3.63 16.27 3.47
N ILE A 84 -4.37 15.21 3.75
CA ILE A 84 -4.18 14.37 4.93
C ILE A 84 -3.91 12.94 4.52
N SER A 85 -3.25 12.19 5.39
CA SER A 85 -3.04 10.75 5.17
C SER A 85 -4.38 10.03 5.09
N ASP A 86 -4.57 9.23 4.05
CA ASP A 86 -5.78 8.44 3.82
C ASP A 86 -5.97 7.42 4.97
N PRO A 87 -7.03 7.55 5.78
CA PRO A 87 -7.28 6.63 6.90
C PRO A 87 -7.43 5.17 6.44
N ALA A 88 -8.00 4.94 5.26
CA ALA A 88 -8.18 3.60 4.71
C ALA A 88 -6.84 2.99 4.30
N ALA A 89 -5.96 3.78 3.65
CA ALA A 89 -4.62 3.33 3.30
C ALA A 89 -3.76 3.06 4.54
N LEU A 90 -3.83 3.94 5.54
CA LEU A 90 -3.13 3.78 6.81
C LEU A 90 -3.58 2.51 7.55
N LYS A 91 -4.89 2.24 7.58
CA LYS A 91 -5.44 1.01 8.15
C LYS A 91 -4.90 -0.22 7.43
N GLN A 92 -4.94 -0.22 6.10
CA GLN A 92 -4.49 -1.36 5.31
C GLN A 92 -2.97 -1.61 5.45
N LEU A 93 -2.16 -0.56 5.51
CA LEU A 93 -0.72 -0.68 5.77
C LEU A 93 -0.44 -1.34 7.13
N LYS A 94 -1.22 -1.02 8.16
CA LYS A 94 -1.10 -1.67 9.48
C LYS A 94 -1.48 -3.16 9.41
N VAL A 95 -2.50 -3.50 8.64
CA VAL A 95 -2.89 -4.91 8.41
C VAL A 95 -1.79 -5.66 7.68
N ILE A 96 -1.27 -5.12 6.58
CA ILE A 96 -0.17 -5.73 5.81
C ILE A 96 1.05 -5.94 6.70
N ARG A 97 1.43 -4.94 7.52
CA ARG A 97 2.51 -5.08 8.50
C ARG A 97 2.27 -6.25 9.45
N SER A 98 1.09 -6.33 10.04
CA SER A 98 0.73 -7.45 10.93
C SER A 98 0.79 -8.82 10.23
N CYS A 99 0.39 -8.88 8.95
CA CYS A 99 0.53 -10.11 8.17
C CYS A 99 2.00 -10.47 7.91
N PHE A 100 2.84 -9.48 7.59
CA PHE A 100 4.27 -9.68 7.34
C PHE A 100 5.01 -10.11 8.61
N ASP A 101 4.70 -9.51 9.75
CA ASP A 101 5.29 -9.86 11.05
C ASP A 101 4.98 -11.32 11.46
N LYS A 102 3.87 -11.89 10.94
CA LYS A 102 3.45 -13.29 11.19
C LYS A 102 3.93 -14.29 10.13
N ALA A 103 4.51 -13.83 9.03
CA ALA A 103 4.81 -14.66 7.87
C ALA A 103 6.30 -15.00 7.76
N ASP A 104 6.58 -16.24 7.40
CA ASP A 104 7.94 -16.71 7.08
C ASP A 104 8.31 -16.39 5.63
N ARG A 105 7.30 -16.18 4.77
CA ARG A 105 7.47 -15.90 3.33
C ARG A 105 6.42 -14.91 2.86
N ILE A 106 6.82 -14.04 1.94
CA ILE A 106 5.94 -13.09 1.27
C ILE A 106 5.91 -13.39 -0.23
N ILE A 107 4.72 -13.44 -0.81
CA ILE A 107 4.46 -13.57 -2.25
C ILE A 107 3.73 -12.32 -2.70
N VAL A 108 4.32 -11.61 -3.66
CA VAL A 108 3.70 -10.45 -4.30
C VAL A 108 2.95 -10.93 -5.54
N ALA A 109 1.61 -10.82 -5.50
CA ALA A 109 0.68 -11.25 -6.53
C ALA A 109 -0.11 -10.06 -7.09
N THR A 110 0.57 -8.93 -7.29
CA THR A 110 0.04 -7.76 -8.01
C THR A 110 0.08 -7.98 -9.52
N ASP A 111 -0.57 -7.10 -10.28
CA ASP A 111 -0.63 -7.22 -11.74
C ASP A 111 0.75 -7.36 -12.39
N ALA A 112 0.82 -8.20 -13.44
CA ALA A 112 2.05 -8.52 -14.17
C ALA A 112 2.46 -7.44 -15.19
N GLY A 113 2.24 -6.16 -14.84
CA GLY A 113 2.54 -5.00 -15.65
C GLY A 113 3.30 -3.94 -14.86
N ARG A 114 3.99 -3.04 -15.57
CA ARG A 114 4.51 -1.83 -14.93
C ARG A 114 3.35 -0.86 -14.75
N ASP A 115 3.10 -0.47 -13.51
CA ASP A 115 2.16 0.61 -13.23
C ASP A 115 2.79 1.96 -13.63
N TYR A 116 2.00 2.80 -14.28
CA TYR A 116 2.40 4.15 -14.66
C TYR A 116 1.56 5.13 -13.84
N PRO A 117 2.15 6.21 -13.29
CA PRO A 117 1.36 7.25 -12.65
C PRO A 117 0.33 7.76 -13.68
N LYS A 118 -0.95 7.53 -13.39
CA LYS A 118 -2.08 8.07 -14.16
C LYS A 118 -2.28 9.54 -13.86
#